data_AF-A0A225MAE9-F1
#
_entry.id   AF-A0A225MAE9-F1
#
_cell.length_a   1.000
_cell.length_b   1.000
_cell.length_c   1.000
_cell.angle_alpha   90.00
_cell.angle_beta   90.00
_cell.angle_gamma   90.00
#
_symmetry.space_group_name_H-M   'P 1'
#
loop_
_entity.id
_entity.type
_entity.pdbx_description
1 polymer ?
#
loop_
_entity_poly.entity_id
_entity_poly.type
_entity_poly.pdbx_seq_one_letter_code
_entity_poly.pdbx_strand_id
1 'polypeptide(L)' 'MDSDRIKGTAKEIKGSVKETVGKATGNHDTEARGKAEKAVGKVQRKVGEAKDEVRDALDKR' A
#
# COMPACT_ATOMS: atom_id res chain seq x y z
N MET A 1 2.92 -23.72 28.76
CA MET A 1 2.08 -23.44 27.59
C MET A 1 1.55 -22.00 27.65
N ASP A 2 2.42 -20.99 27.65
CA ASP A 2 2.03 -19.74 28.31
C ASP A 2 2.55 -18.49 27.60
N SER A 3 1.71 -17.46 27.61
CA SER A 3 1.92 -16.10 27.10
C SER A 3 1.99 -15.91 25.57
N ASP A 4 2.68 -16.75 24.80
CA ASP A 4 2.84 -16.49 23.36
C ASP A 4 1.57 -16.79 22.54
N ARG A 5 0.82 -17.85 22.90
CA ARG A 5 -0.48 -18.14 22.25
C ARG A 5 -1.53 -17.07 22.54
N ILE A 6 -1.61 -16.58 23.79
CA ILE A 6 -2.57 -15.54 24.18
C ILE A 6 -2.24 -14.20 23.52
N LYS A 7 -0.96 -13.85 23.40
CA LYS A 7 -0.53 -12.66 22.64
C LYS A 7 -0.84 -12.79 21.15
N GLY A 8 -0.67 -13.98 20.58
CA GLY A 8 -1.07 -14.28 19.20
C GLY A 8 -2.56 -14.06 18.98
N THR A 9 -3.40 -14.69 19.80
CA THR A 9 -4.87 -14.59 19.71
C THR A 9 -5.36 -13.16 19.95
N ALA A 10 -4.79 -12.43 20.92
CA ALA A 10 -5.17 -11.03 21.16
C ALA A 10 -4.82 -10.11 19.98
N LYS A 11 -3.70 -10.39 19.28
CA LYS A 11 -3.28 -9.64 18.09
C LYS A 11 -4.14 -9.98 16.88
N GLU A 12 -4.55 -11.23 16.72
CA GLU A 12 -5.51 -11.65 15.68
C GLU A 12 -6.90 -11.04 15.89
N ILE A 13 -7.40 -11.03 17.13
CA ILE A 13 -8.69 -10.41 17.46
C ILE A 13 -8.63 -8.90 17.21
N LYS A 14 -7.57 -8.23 17.66
CA LYS A 14 -7.38 -6.78 17.44
C LYS A 14 -7.21 -6.46 15.95
N GLY A 15 -6.52 -7.30 15.20
CA GLY A 15 -6.36 -7.21 13.75
C GLY A 15 -7.69 -7.36 13.02
N SER A 16 -8.45 -8.39 13.35
CA SER A 16 -9.78 -8.64 12.79
C SER A 16 -10.75 -7.52 13.11
N VAL A 17 -10.79 -7.03 14.35
CA VAL A 17 -11.64 -5.89 14.72
C VAL A 17 -11.23 -4.64 13.95
N LYS A 18 -9.94 -4.36 13.79
CA LYS A 18 -9.45 -3.20 13.04
C LYS A 18 -9.71 -3.33 11.54
N GLU A 19 -9.66 -4.53 10.99
CA GLU A 19 -9.99 -4.79 9.59
C GLU A 19 -11.49 -4.66 9.34
N THR A 20 -12.32 -5.23 10.22
CA THR A 20 -13.78 -5.13 10.13
C THR A 20 -14.23 -3.70 10.34
N VAL A 21 -13.69 -2.97 11.32
CA VAL A 21 -13.97 -1.54 11.51
C VAL A 21 -13.39 -0.72 10.35
N GLY A 22 -12.22 -1.05 9.81
CA GLY A 22 -11.67 -0.36 8.64
C GLY A 22 -12.56 -0.52 7.39
N LYS A 23 -13.11 -1.71 7.18
CA LYS A 23 -14.07 -2.00 6.10
C LYS A 23 -15.46 -1.41 6.38
N ALA A 24 -15.95 -1.49 7.62
CA ALA A 24 -17.29 -1.05 8.02
C ALA A 24 -17.40 0.46 8.21
N THR A 25 -16.36 1.12 8.73
CA THR A 25 -16.27 2.58 8.80
C THR A 25 -16.15 3.19 7.40
N GLY A 26 -15.88 2.37 6.38
CA GLY A 26 -16.05 2.75 4.98
C GLY A 26 -15.44 4.12 4.71
N ASN A 27 -14.15 4.27 5.01
CA ASN A 27 -13.43 5.50 4.72
C ASN A 27 -13.28 5.60 3.19
N HIS A 28 -14.38 5.91 2.50
CA HIS A 28 -14.41 6.27 1.09
C HIS A 28 -13.37 7.36 0.82
N ASP A 29 -13.11 8.24 1.79
CA ASP A 29 -12.05 9.25 1.70
C ASP A 29 -10.64 8.62 1.65
N THR A 30 -10.35 7.63 2.51
CA THR A 30 -9.06 6.91 2.49
C THR A 30 -8.92 6.00 1.28
N GLU A 31 -9.99 5.34 0.85
CA GLU A 31 -9.96 4.48 -0.33
C GLU A 31 -9.86 5.32 -1.63
N ALA A 32 -10.52 6.47 -1.70
CA ALA A 32 -10.42 7.41 -2.81
C ALA A 32 -9.04 8.07 -2.86
N ARG A 33 -8.51 8.54 -1.72
CA ARG A 33 -7.12 9.04 -1.62
C ARG A 33 -6.13 7.96 -2.03
N GLY A 34 -6.26 6.75 -1.51
CA GLY A 34 -5.37 5.64 -1.86
C GLY A 34 -5.43 5.23 -3.34
N LYS A 35 -6.62 5.29 -3.97
CA LYS A 35 -6.77 5.06 -5.42
C LYS A 35 -6.14 6.20 -6.24
N ALA A 36 -6.34 7.45 -5.84
CA ALA A 36 -5.73 8.62 -6.47
C ALA A 36 -4.19 8.58 -6.36
N GLU A 37 -3.66 8.31 -5.17
CA GLU A 37 -2.22 8.15 -4.95
C GLU A 37 -1.63 7.00 -5.75
N LYS A 38 -2.32 5.85 -5.83
CA LYS A 38 -1.90 4.74 -6.70
C LYS A 38 -1.88 5.12 -8.17
N ALA A 39 -2.84 5.91 -8.64
CA ALA A 39 -2.89 6.38 -10.02
C ALA A 39 -1.71 7.32 -10.31
N VAL A 40 -1.48 8.30 -9.44
CA VAL A 40 -0.34 9.23 -9.53
C VAL A 40 0.99 8.47 -9.50
N GLY A 41 1.15 7.53 -8.58
CA GLY A 41 2.37 6.71 -8.46
C GLY A 41 2.60 5.77 -9.66
N LYS A 42 1.56 5.33 -10.36
CA LYS A 42 1.71 4.60 -11.64
C LYS A 42 2.18 5.51 -12.77
N VAL A 43 1.65 6.73 -12.84
CA VAL A 43 2.06 7.72 -13.85
C VAL A 43 3.50 8.15 -13.63
N GLN A 44 3.88 8.47 -12.39
CA GLN A 44 5.26 8.83 -12.06
C GLN A 44 6.25 7.70 -12.37
N ARG A 45 5.90 6.45 -12.07
CA ARG A 45 6.75 5.29 -12.42
C ARG A 45 6.97 5.19 -13.92
N LYS A 46 5.89 5.22 -14.73
CA LYS A 46 6.01 5.16 -16.19
C LYS A 46 6.85 6.30 -16.77
N VAL A 47 6.70 7.51 -16.24
CA VAL A 47 7.49 8.67 -16.67
C VAL A 47 8.96 8.51 -16.25
N GLY A 48 9.21 7.96 -15.06
CA GLY A 48 10.56 7.61 -14.59
C GLY A 48 11.22 6.59 -15.50
N GLU A 49 10.56 5.44 -15.74
CA GLU A 49 11.04 4.38 -16.63
C GLU A 49 11.35 4.92 -18.03
N ALA A 50 10.45 5.72 -18.62
CA ALA A 50 10.70 6.32 -19.94
C ALA A 50 11.88 7.30 -19.94
N LYS A 51 12.06 8.08 -18.86
CA LYS A 51 13.22 8.97 -18.72
C LYS A 51 14.52 8.19 -18.55
N ASP A 52 14.50 7.11 -17.77
CA ASP A 52 15.66 6.24 -17.57
C ASP A 52 16.03 5.52 -18.86
N GLU A 53 15.08 5.01 -19.64
CA GLU A 53 15.35 4.41 -20.95
C GLU A 53 15.99 5.40 -21.94
N VAL A 54 15.47 6.64 -21.99
CA VAL A 54 16.05 7.70 -22.84
C VAL A 54 17.46 8.06 -22.37
N ARG A 55 17.67 8.13 -21.06
CA ARG A 55 18.97 8.44 -20.48
C ARG A 55 19.98 7.33 -20.76
N ASP A 56 19.62 6.06 -20.56
CA ASP A 56 20.45 4.91 -20.89
C ASP A 56 20.79 4.86 -22.39
N ALA A 57 19.84 5.21 -23.27
CA ALA A 57 20.10 5.28 -24.71
C ALA A 57 21.08 6.41 -25.11
N LEU A 58 21.12 7.50 -24.33
CA LEU A 58 22.05 8.62 -24.53
C LEU A 58 23.41 8.36 -23.89
N ASP A 59 23.47 7.76 -22.70
CA ASP A 59 24.71 7.41 -21.98
C ASP A 59 25.51 6.29 -22.68
N LYS A 60 24.86 5.47 -23.52
CA LYS A 60 25.49 4.36 -24.26
C LYS A 60 26.08 4.77 -25.61
N ARG A 61 26.03 6.05 -25.97
CA ARG A 61 26.71 6.64 -27.15
C ARG A 61 28.04 7.25 -26.75
#